data_AF-A0A8D8LRJ9-F1
#
_entry.id   AF-A0A8D8LRJ9-F1
#
_cell.length_a   1.000
_cell.length_b   1.000
_cell.length_c   1.000
_cell.angle_alpha   90.00
_cell.angle_beta   90.00
_cell.angle_gamma   90.00
#
_symmetry.space_group_name_H-M   'P 1'
#
loop_
_entity.id
_entity.type
_entity.pdbx_description
1 polymer ?
#
loop_
_entity_poly.entity_id
_entity_poly.type
_entity_poly.pdbx_seq_one_letter_code
_entity_poly.pdbx_strand_id
1 'polypeptide(L)'
;MNDQDRTSIHEAMEQQTISIAKAGIVMSLQARCSVVAAANPIGGRYDPAMTFAENVNLSDPILSRFDILCVVRDEVDFAKDTRLATFVVNSHMRHHPAYSGPTDTGTTTGDIPEVPLVQEGHDRAVVLYPTSDDLGSTDVH
;
A
#
# COMPACT_ATOMS: atom_id res chain seq x y z
N MET A 1 13.29 9.38 -1.37
CA MET A 1 13.95 8.12 -1.72
C MET A 1 15.22 8.48 -2.46
N ASN A 2 16.37 7.99 -2.02
CA ASN A 2 17.63 8.31 -2.69
C ASN A 2 17.78 7.45 -3.95
N ASP A 3 18.61 7.87 -4.90
CA ASP A 3 18.80 7.14 -6.17
C ASP A 3 19.41 5.75 -5.95
N GLN A 4 20.21 5.58 -4.90
CA GLN A 4 20.74 4.28 -4.46
C GLN A 4 19.61 3.31 -4.07
N ASP A 5 18.59 3.79 -3.36
CA ASP A 5 17.46 2.95 -2.96
C ASP A 5 16.65 2.53 -4.19
N ARG A 6 16.56 3.41 -5.19
CA ARG A 6 15.84 3.14 -6.44
C ARG A 6 16.50 2.01 -7.22
N THR A 7 17.82 2.03 -7.38
CA THR A 7 18.54 0.97 -8.09
C THR A 7 18.43 -0.37 -7.38
N SER A 8 18.51 -0.40 -6.05
CA SER A 8 18.33 -1.64 -5.27
C SER A 8 16.91 -2.21 -5.38
N ILE A 9 15.87 -1.36 -5.37
CA ILE A 9 14.49 -1.84 -5.55
C ILE A 9 14.24 -2.32 -6.99
N HIS A 10 14.83 -1.67 -8.00
CA HIS A 10 14.74 -2.12 -9.39
C HIS A 10 15.30 -3.53 -9.58
N GLU A 11 16.45 -3.83 -8.98
CA GLU A 11 17.05 -5.16 -9.01
C GLU A 11 16.13 -6.20 -8.34
N ALA A 12 15.64 -5.88 -7.14
CA ALA A 12 14.77 -6.78 -6.38
C ALA A 12 13.43 -7.04 -7.09
N MET A 13 12.80 -6.03 -7.69
CA MET A 13 11.51 -6.19 -8.38
C MET A 13 11.63 -6.91 -9.73
N GLU A 14 12.76 -6.78 -10.43
CA GLU A 14 12.98 -7.42 -11.73
C GLU A 14 13.53 -8.85 -11.61
N GLN A 15 14.56 -9.03 -10.78
CA GLN A 15 15.32 -10.27 -10.70
C GLN A 15 14.96 -11.11 -9.47
N GLN A 16 14.09 -10.59 -8.59
CA GLN A 16 13.74 -11.21 -7.30
C GLN A 16 14.98 -11.62 -6.49
N THR A 17 16.04 -10.83 -6.62
CA THR A 17 17.38 -11.13 -6.11
C THR A 17 18.09 -9.82 -5.74
N ILE A 18 18.98 -9.87 -4.75
CA ILE A 18 19.83 -8.75 -4.35
C ILE A 18 21.29 -9.19 -4.35
N SER A 19 22.11 -8.50 -5.13
CA SER A 19 23.56 -8.66 -5.15
C SER A 19 24.24 -7.82 -4.07
N ILE A 20 25.09 -8.46 -3.28
CA ILE A 20 25.84 -7.81 -2.21
C ILE A 20 27.33 -8.03 -2.47
N ALA A 21 28.06 -6.92 -2.62
CA ALA A 21 29.51 -6.88 -2.70
C ALA A 21 30.05 -5.93 -1.62
N LYS A 22 30.35 -6.45 -0.43
CA LYS A 22 30.83 -5.64 0.70
C LYS A 22 31.79 -6.42 1.58
N ALA A 23 32.84 -5.74 2.06
CA ALA A 23 33.84 -6.31 2.97
C ALA A 23 34.48 -7.62 2.46
N GLY A 24 34.71 -7.74 1.15
CA GLY A 24 35.29 -8.92 0.52
C GLY A 24 34.33 -10.11 0.36
N ILE A 25 33.07 -9.96 0.77
CA ILE A 25 32.02 -10.96 0.55
C ILE A 25 31.23 -10.54 -0.69
N VAL A 26 31.20 -11.43 -1.68
CA VAL A 26 30.40 -11.30 -2.89
C VAL A 26 29.41 -12.44 -2.91
N MET A 27 28.13 -12.12 -2.75
CA MET A 27 27.06 -13.11 -2.77
C MET A 27 25.78 -12.53 -3.35
N SER A 28 24.89 -13.40 -3.77
CA SER A 28 23.57 -13.07 -4.31
C SER A 28 22.52 -13.74 -3.45
N LEU A 29 21.54 -12.98 -2.96
CA LEU A 29 20.47 -13.47 -2.09
C LEU A 29 19.12 -13.36 -2.79
N GLN A 30 18.24 -14.34 -2.58
CA GLN A 30 16.88 -14.28 -3.09
C GLN A 30 16.05 -13.23 -2.31
N ALA A 31 15.26 -12.45 -3.03
CA ALA A 31 14.37 -11.41 -2.52
C ALA A 31 12.93 -11.65 -2.98
N ARG A 32 12.41 -12.86 -2.74
CA ARG A 32 11.03 -13.23 -3.04
C ARG A 32 10.07 -12.56 -2.06
N CYS A 33 9.54 -11.41 -2.42
CA CYS A 33 8.54 -10.70 -1.63
C CYS A 33 7.54 -9.97 -2.52
N SER A 34 6.32 -9.78 -2.02
CA SER A 34 5.35 -8.85 -2.60
C SER A 34 5.66 -7.45 -2.07
N VAL A 35 5.65 -6.45 -2.95
CA VAL A 35 5.87 -5.05 -2.60
C VAL A 35 4.52 -4.38 -2.41
N VAL A 36 4.35 -3.61 -1.33
CA VAL A 36 3.21 -2.69 -1.22
C VAL A 36 3.79 -1.31 -1.04
N ALA A 37 3.50 -0.41 -1.98
CA ALA A 37 3.98 0.96 -1.92
C ALA A 37 2.82 1.92 -1.77
N ALA A 38 3.02 2.96 -0.95
CA ALA A 38 2.12 4.09 -0.79
C ALA A 38 2.86 5.37 -1.21
N ALA A 39 2.37 6.04 -2.24
CA ALA A 39 2.95 7.30 -2.72
C ALA A 39 1.97 8.46 -2.55
N ASN A 40 2.47 9.65 -2.18
CA ASN A 40 1.65 10.86 -2.15
C ASN A 40 1.82 11.62 -3.47
N PRO A 41 0.76 12.27 -3.98
CA PRO A 41 0.86 13.09 -5.17
C PRO A 41 1.77 14.31 -4.93
N ILE A 42 2.39 14.78 -6.01
CA ILE A 42 3.20 16.01 -6.00
C ILE A 42 2.28 17.18 -5.69
N GLY A 43 2.68 18.06 -4.77
CA GLY A 43 1.84 19.18 -4.32
C GLY A 43 0.74 18.81 -3.32
N GLY A 44 0.62 17.53 -2.93
CA GLY A 44 -0.24 17.07 -1.85
C GLY A 44 -1.71 16.84 -2.21
N ARG A 45 -2.11 17.13 -3.46
CA ARG A 45 -3.42 16.77 -4.02
C ARG A 45 -3.25 16.15 -5.39
N TYR A 46 -4.12 15.20 -5.72
CA TYR A 46 -4.08 14.52 -7.01
C TYR A 46 -4.80 15.36 -8.08
N ASP A 47 -4.12 15.69 -9.18
CA ASP A 47 -4.71 16.42 -10.29
C ASP A 47 -5.16 15.45 -11.41
N PRO A 48 -6.46 15.30 -11.68
CA PRO A 48 -6.96 14.41 -12.72
C PRO A 48 -6.65 14.88 -14.15
N ALA A 49 -6.22 16.14 -14.34
CA ALA A 49 -5.82 16.65 -15.65
C ALA A 49 -4.40 16.19 -16.05
N MET A 50 -3.56 15.85 -15.08
CA MET A 50 -2.20 15.37 -15.28
C MET A 50 -2.17 13.84 -15.38
N THR A 51 -1.16 13.30 -16.05
CA THR A 51 -0.95 11.85 -16.11
C THR A 51 -0.54 11.30 -14.74
N PHE A 52 -0.67 10.00 -14.54
CA PHE A 52 -0.28 9.35 -13.28
C PHE A 52 1.21 9.56 -12.95
N ALA A 53 2.09 9.42 -13.95
CA ALA A 53 3.54 9.60 -13.79
C ALA A 53 3.93 11.06 -13.49
N GLU A 54 3.12 12.03 -13.92
CA GLU A 54 3.33 13.44 -13.57
C GLU A 54 2.79 13.76 -12.18
N ASN A 55 1.72 13.09 -11.74
CA ASN A 55 1.18 13.22 -10.38
C ASN A 55 2.09 12.60 -9.33
N VAL A 56 2.86 11.57 -9.68
CA VAL A 56 3.68 10.79 -8.74
C VAL A 56 5.13 10.78 -9.23
N ASN A 57 6.07 11.27 -8.43
CA ASN A 57 7.50 11.34 -8.79
C ASN A 57 8.19 9.95 -8.76
N LEU A 58 7.68 9.00 -9.54
CA LEU A 58 8.23 7.66 -9.77
C LEU A 58 8.70 7.56 -11.22
N SER A 59 9.78 6.80 -11.44
CA SER A 59 10.28 6.55 -12.78
C SER A 59 9.45 5.49 -13.49
N ASP A 60 9.30 5.62 -14.82
CA ASP A 60 8.55 4.66 -15.65
C ASP A 60 8.94 3.19 -15.42
N PRO A 61 10.22 2.83 -15.23
CA PRO A 61 10.60 1.43 -15.01
C PRO A 61 10.18 0.87 -13.65
N ILE A 62 9.83 1.71 -12.66
CA ILE A 62 9.21 1.25 -11.40
C ILE A 62 7.72 1.02 -11.65
N LEU A 63 7.06 1.96 -12.33
CA LEU A 63 5.62 1.92 -12.57
C LEU A 63 5.20 0.71 -13.40
N SER A 64 6.00 0.32 -14.37
CA SER A 64 5.73 -0.86 -15.20
C SER A 64 5.84 -2.20 -14.45
N ARG A 65 6.41 -2.22 -13.25
CA ARG A 65 6.57 -3.42 -12.40
C ARG A 65 5.42 -3.64 -11.42
N PHE A 66 4.51 -2.68 -11.33
CA PHE A 66 3.31 -2.80 -10.54
C PHE A 66 2.15 -3.21 -11.44
N ASP A 67 1.44 -4.27 -11.07
CA ASP A 67 0.27 -4.75 -11.79
C ASP A 67 -0.96 -3.93 -11.48
N ILE A 68 -1.06 -3.48 -10.23
CA ILE A 68 -2.21 -2.78 -9.71
C ILE A 68 -1.73 -1.40 -9.25
N LEU A 69 -2.30 -0.37 -9.87
CA LEU A 69 -2.16 1.02 -9.45
C LEU A 69 -3.52 1.50 -8.93
N CYS A 70 -3.63 1.74 -7.62
CA CYS A 70 -4.84 2.23 -6.99
C CYS A 70 -4.71 3.71 -6.61
N VAL A 71 -5.40 4.62 -7.29
CA VAL A 71 -5.46 6.04 -6.93
C VAL A 71 -6.63 6.28 -5.97
N VAL A 72 -6.32 6.72 -4.75
CA VAL A 72 -7.32 7.16 -3.77
C VAL A 72 -7.46 8.68 -3.88
N ARG A 73 -8.67 9.15 -4.17
CA ARG A 73 -8.99 10.59 -4.29
C ARG A 73 -10.03 10.98 -3.24
N ASP A 74 -9.83 12.13 -2.63
CA ASP A 74 -10.77 12.72 -1.69
C ASP A 74 -11.74 13.68 -2.43
N GLU A 75 -12.92 13.18 -2.78
CA GLU A 75 -14.00 13.97 -3.37
C GLU A 75 -15.08 14.23 -2.32
N VAL A 76 -15.45 15.51 -2.13
CA VAL A 76 -16.43 15.92 -1.12
C VAL A 76 -17.81 15.36 -1.47
N ASP A 77 -18.34 14.49 -0.61
CA ASP A 77 -19.67 13.89 -0.75
C ASP A 77 -20.35 13.76 0.63
N PHE A 78 -21.40 14.56 0.82
CA PHE A 78 -22.14 14.63 2.08
C PHE A 78 -22.63 13.27 2.59
N ALA A 79 -23.09 12.39 1.69
CA ALA A 79 -23.64 11.10 2.09
C ALA A 79 -22.53 10.14 2.58
N LYS A 80 -21.36 10.16 1.92
CA LYS A 80 -20.18 9.36 2.32
C LYS A 80 -19.56 9.92 3.60
N ASP A 81 -19.38 11.24 3.67
CA ASP A 81 -18.78 11.91 4.82
C ASP A 81 -19.60 11.67 6.09
N THR A 82 -20.93 11.71 5.99
CA THR A 82 -21.83 11.43 7.13
C THR A 82 -21.67 9.97 7.63
N ARG A 83 -21.59 9.01 6.70
CA ARG A 83 -21.38 7.59 7.05
C ARG A 83 -20.01 7.37 7.68
N LEU A 84 -18.96 7.97 7.09
CA LEU A 84 -17.59 7.90 7.60
C LEU A 84 -17.49 8.52 9.00
N ALA A 85 -18.03 9.71 9.21
CA ALA A 85 -18.02 10.38 10.50
C ALA A 85 -18.73 9.55 11.58
N THR A 86 -19.90 8.98 11.25
CA THR A 86 -20.64 8.09 12.17
C THR A 86 -19.82 6.86 12.54
N PHE A 87 -19.16 6.24 11.55
CA PHE A 87 -18.29 5.08 11.78
C PHE A 87 -17.09 5.42 12.66
N VAL A 88 -16.38 6.51 12.36
CA VAL A 88 -15.20 6.96 13.11
C VAL A 88 -15.56 7.28 14.56
N VAL A 89 -16.65 8.03 14.79
CA VAL A 89 -17.13 8.35 16.14
C VAL A 89 -17.47 7.08 16.93
N ASN A 90 -18.23 6.16 16.33
CA ASN A 90 -18.59 4.90 16.97
C ASN A 90 -17.36 4.03 17.27
N SER A 91 -16.38 3.99 16.36
CA SER A 91 -15.12 3.27 16.57
C SER A 91 -14.33 3.86 17.73
N HIS A 92 -14.17 5.18 17.80
CA HIS A 92 -13.47 5.84 18.91
C HIS A 92 -14.18 5.63 20.25
N MET A 93 -15.52 5.66 20.27
CA MET A 93 -16.29 5.37 21.49
C MET A 93 -16.04 3.95 22.00
N ARG A 94 -16.01 2.95 21.11
CA ARG A 94 -15.77 1.54 21.47
C ARG A 94 -14.35 1.27 21.97
N HIS A 95 -13.35 1.97 21.43
CA HIS A 95 -11.94 1.81 21.81
C HIS A 95 -11.50 2.73 22.95
N HIS A 96 -12.40 3.53 23.51
CA HIS A 96 -12.07 4.39 24.64
C HIS A 96 -11.88 3.53 25.91
N PRO A 97 -10.78 3.68 26.67
CA PRO A 97 -10.49 2.81 27.82
C PRO A 97 -11.52 2.90 28.95
N ALA A 98 -12.32 3.97 29.02
CA ALA A 98 -13.42 4.11 29.98
C ALA A 98 -14.77 3.56 29.48
N TYR A 99 -14.82 3.02 28.26
CA TYR A 99 -16.03 2.44 27.69
C TYR A 99 -16.32 1.09 28.34
N SER A 100 -17.38 1.04 29.15
CA SER A 100 -17.90 -0.15 29.81
C SER A 100 -19.14 -0.73 29.12
N GLY A 101 -19.25 -0.56 27.80
CA GLY A 101 -20.29 -1.21 27.02
C GLY A 101 -20.09 -2.72 26.95
N PRO A 102 -21.08 -3.49 26.46
CA PRO A 102 -20.95 -4.94 26.33
C PRO A 102 -19.77 -5.27 25.42
N THR A 103 -18.75 -5.89 25.97
CA THR A 103 -17.64 -6.46 25.21
C THR A 103 -18.20 -7.61 24.40
N ASP A 104 -18.28 -7.49 23.07
CA ASP A 104 -18.58 -8.61 22.18
C ASP A 104 -17.41 -9.61 22.24
N THR A 105 -17.39 -10.43 23.29
CA THR A 105 -16.62 -11.66 23.34
C THR A 105 -17.39 -12.71 22.54
N GLY A 106 -17.19 -12.76 21.22
CA GLY A 106 -17.86 -13.77 20.40
C GLY A 106 -17.64 -13.60 18.91
N THR A 107 -16.67 -14.35 18.38
CA THR A 107 -16.60 -14.84 17.00
C THR A 107 -17.97 -14.95 16.31
N THR A 108 -18.19 -14.20 15.23
CA THR A 108 -19.02 -14.66 14.10
C THR A 108 -18.33 -14.27 12.79
N THR A 109 -17.82 -15.27 12.10
CA THR A 109 -17.17 -15.24 10.78
C THR A 109 -18.15 -14.88 9.64
N GLY A 110 -19.09 -13.95 9.84
CA GLY A 110 -20.22 -13.74 8.91
C GLY A 110 -20.32 -12.34 8.31
N ASP A 111 -20.03 -11.31 9.11
CA ASP A 111 -20.16 -9.92 8.67
C ASP A 111 -18.82 -9.24 8.81
N ILE A 112 -18.01 -9.28 7.75
CA ILE A 112 -17.05 -8.20 7.55
C ILE A 112 -17.92 -7.04 7.08
N PRO A 113 -18.30 -6.06 7.93
CA PRO A 113 -18.83 -4.82 7.38
C PRO A 113 -17.77 -4.34 6.40
N GLU A 114 -18.14 -4.17 5.13
CA GLU A 114 -17.31 -3.59 4.10
C GLU A 114 -16.63 -2.36 4.71
N VAL A 115 -15.36 -2.52 5.08
CA VAL A 115 -14.64 -1.49 5.83
C VAL A 115 -14.55 -0.33 4.85
N PRO A 116 -15.23 0.81 5.10
CA PRO A 116 -14.99 1.97 4.29
C PRO A 116 -13.53 2.30 4.55
N LEU A 117 -12.72 2.24 3.50
CA LEU A 117 -11.33 2.70 3.51
C LEU A 117 -11.28 3.97 4.35
N VAL A 118 -10.47 3.97 5.41
CA VAL A 118 -10.28 5.13 6.27
C VAL A 118 -9.78 6.28 5.39
N GLN A 119 -10.72 7.15 5.00
CA GLN A 119 -10.47 8.37 4.25
C GLN A 119 -10.08 9.45 5.27
N GLU A 120 -8.84 9.41 5.73
CA GLU A 120 -8.26 10.60 6.35
C GLU A 120 -8.06 11.64 5.25
N GLY A 121 -8.65 12.83 5.42
CA GLY A 121 -8.79 13.93 4.46
C GLY A 121 -7.49 14.58 3.97
N HIS A 122 -6.62 13.78 3.37
CA HIS A 122 -5.53 14.21 2.51
C HIS A 122 -5.46 13.17 1.39
N ASP A 123 -5.34 13.60 0.12
CA ASP A 123 -5.04 12.69 -1.01
C ASP A 123 -3.72 11.97 -0.73
N ARG A 124 -3.76 10.83 -0.04
CA ARG A 124 -2.56 10.13 0.43
C ARG A 124 -2.67 8.66 0.11
N ALA A 125 -1.59 8.18 -0.46
CA ALA A 125 -1.35 6.82 -0.90
C ALA A 125 -2.06 6.41 -2.19
N VAL A 126 -1.31 6.50 -3.29
CA VAL A 126 -1.48 5.51 -4.36
C VAL A 126 -0.92 4.19 -3.85
N VAL A 127 -1.75 3.15 -3.80
CA VAL A 127 -1.32 1.81 -3.38
C VAL A 127 -0.91 1.00 -4.60
N LEU A 128 0.32 0.50 -4.61
CA LEU A 128 0.89 -0.26 -5.72
C LEU A 128 1.22 -1.69 -5.30
N TYR A 129 0.84 -2.69 -6.12
CA TYR A 129 1.11 -4.12 -5.91
C TYR A 129 1.84 -4.72 -7.12
N PRO A 130 2.94 -5.49 -6.96
CA PRO A 130 3.65 -6.16 -8.07
C PRO A 130 3.16 -7.59 -8.28
N THR A 131 3.51 -8.14 -9.44
CA THR A 131 3.38 -9.56 -9.80
C THR A 131 4.08 -10.43 -8.78
N SER A 132 3.32 -11.27 -8.09
CA SER A 132 3.85 -12.43 -7.37
C SER A 132 3.71 -13.66 -8.27
N ASP A 133 4.57 -13.78 -9.29
CA ASP A 133 4.75 -15.06 -9.97
C ASP A 133 5.64 -15.93 -9.09
N ASP A 134 5.04 -16.79 -8.28
CA ASP A 134 5.42 -18.21 -8.17
C ASP A 134 4.51 -18.99 -7.20
N LEU A 135 3.43 -19.54 -7.76
CA LEU A 135 2.88 -20.81 -7.28
C LEU A 135 3.67 -21.94 -7.96
N GLY A 136 4.71 -22.43 -7.28
CA GLY A 136 5.22 -23.79 -7.45
C GLY A 136 6.37 -23.99 -8.45
N SER A 137 7.58 -24.19 -7.91
CA SER A 137 8.37 -25.41 -8.14
C SER A 137 9.67 -25.31 -7.34
N THR A 138 9.69 -25.94 -6.15
CA THR A 138 10.95 -26.42 -5.57
C THR A 138 11.02 -27.91 -5.83
N ASP A 139 11.36 -28.27 -7.06
CA ASP A 139 11.97 -29.55 -7.41
C ASP A 139 13.28 -29.24 -8.11
N VAL A 140 14.41 -29.40 -7.42
CA VAL A 140 15.50 -30.27 -7.88
C VAL A 140 16.50 -30.56 -6.76
N HIS A 141 16.88 -31.84 -6.74
CA HIS A 141 17.89 -32.52 -5.92
C HIS A 141 19.28 -31.87 -5.90
#